data_AF-A0A117SWT7-F1
#
_entry.id   AF-A0A117SWT7-F1
#
_cell.length_a   1.000
_cell.length_b   1.000
_cell.length_c   1.000
_cell.angle_alpha   90.00
_cell.angle_beta   90.00
_cell.angle_gamma   90.00
#
_symmetry.space_group_name_H-M   'P 1'
#
loop_
_entity.id
_entity.type
_entity.pdbx_description
1 polymer ?
#
loop_
_entity_poly.entity_id
_entity_poly.type
_entity_poly.pdbx_seq_one_letter_code
_entity_poly.pdbx_strand_id
1 'polypeptide(L)' 'MASGDKYIVEFLDSIRLRIVRVTLFTSYQRRSYHEEVYLAIRGRGPDKACITMINCETNLLNCVREDIIPILF' A
#
# COMPACT_ATOMS: atom_id res chain seq x y z
N MET A 1 4.61 -10.57 -12.64
CA MET A 1 4.93 -9.98 -11.31
C MET A 1 6.43 -9.79 -11.22
N ALA A 2 6.90 -8.67 -10.67
CA ALA A 2 8.32 -8.28 -10.73
C ALA A 2 9.27 -9.24 -9.98
N SER A 3 8.81 -9.96 -8.96
CA SER A 3 9.66 -10.90 -8.21
C SER A 3 9.92 -12.23 -8.92
N GLY A 4 9.11 -12.61 -9.92
CA GLY A 4 9.17 -13.93 -10.54
C GLY A 4 8.77 -15.11 -9.63
N ASP A 5 8.45 -14.85 -8.36
CA ASP A 5 8.13 -15.86 -7.36
C ASP A 5 6.65 -16.25 -7.40
N LYS A 6 6.38 -17.51 -7.73
CA LYS A 6 5.03 -18.07 -7.82
C LYS A 6 4.30 -18.06 -6.47
N TYR A 7 5.00 -18.30 -5.36
CA TYR A 7 4.39 -18.31 -4.04
C TYR A 7 3.87 -16.92 -3.65
N ILE A 8 4.67 -15.88 -3.93
CA ILE A 8 4.26 -14.49 -3.68
C ILE A 8 3.01 -14.15 -4.51
N VAL A 9 2.94 -14.59 -5.77
CA VAL A 9 1.77 -14.38 -6.64
C VAL A 9 0.52 -15.02 -6.04
N GLU A 10 0.59 -16.31 -5.73
CA GLU A 10 -0.55 -17.08 -5.20
C GLU A 10 -1.03 -16.53 -3.85
N PHE A 11 -0.09 -16.13 -2.99
CA PHE A 11 -0.41 -15.49 -1.72
C PHE A 11 -1.15 -14.16 -1.91
N LEU A 12 -0.65 -13.27 -2.77
CA LEU A 12 -1.30 -11.99 -3.04
C LEU A 12 -2.71 -12.17 -3.63
N ASP A 13 -2.90 -13.15 -4.52
CA ASP A 13 -4.21 -13.48 -5.05
C ASP A 13 -5.17 -13.97 -3.97
N SER A 14 -4.69 -14.77 -3.00
CA SER A 14 -5.51 -15.27 -1.89
C SER A 14 -6.07 -14.16 -0.98
N ILE A 15 -5.36 -13.03 -0.87
CA ILE A 15 -5.77 -11.88 -0.04
C ILE A 15 -6.39 -10.73 -0.85
N ARG A 16 -6.47 -10.85 -2.17
CA ARG A 16 -6.86 -9.77 -3.09
C ARG A 16 -8.19 -9.11 -2.73
N LEU A 17 -9.21 -9.89 -2.39
CA LEU A 17 -10.53 -9.35 -2.02
C LEU A 17 -10.47 -8.49 -0.74
N ARG A 18 -9.63 -8.87 0.23
CA ARG A 18 -9.42 -8.09 1.46
C ARG A 18 -8.70 -6.78 1.15
N ILE A 19 -7.69 -6.83 0.27
CA ILE A 19 -6.98 -5.64 -0.21
C ILE A 19 -7.94 -4.67 -0.89
N VAL A 20 -8.78 -5.16 -1.82
CA VAL A 20 -9.77 -4.32 -2.51
C VAL A 20 -10.70 -3.64 -1.52
N ARG A 21 -11.21 -4.37 -0.53
CA ARG A 21 -12.13 -3.82 0.48
C ARG A 21 -11.49 -2.66 1.27
N VAL A 22 -10.27 -2.82 1.77
CA VAL A 22 -9.55 -1.75 2.47
C VAL A 22 -9.21 -0.59 1.53
N THR A 23 -8.91 -0.90 0.26
CA THR A 23 -8.57 0.11 -0.75
C THR A 23 -9.74 1.04 -1.07
N LEU A 24 -10.98 0.54 -1.06
CA LEU A 24 -12.17 1.38 -1.29
C LEU A 24 -12.29 2.52 -0.26
N PHE A 25 -11.87 2.28 0.98
CA PHE A 25 -11.96 3.27 2.05
C PHE A 25 -10.71 4.15 2.16
N THR A 26 -9.60 3.78 1.51
CA THR A 26 -8.31 4.48 1.59
C THR A 26 -7.83 5.04 0.24
N SER A 27 -8.68 5.02 -0.79
CA SER A 27 -8.27 5.30 -2.17
C SER A 27 -7.68 6.70 -2.36
N TYR A 28 -8.21 7.68 -1.64
CA TYR A 28 -7.75 9.06 -1.69
C TYR A 28 -6.33 9.19 -1.10
N GLN A 29 -6.13 8.71 0.11
CA GLN A 29 -4.85 8.72 0.82
C GLN A 29 -3.79 7.92 0.03
N ARG A 30 -4.14 6.73 -0.48
CA ARG A 30 -3.24 5.92 -1.32
C ARG A 30 -2.77 6.69 -2.55
N ARG A 31 -3.62 7.45 -3.23
CA ARG A 31 -3.23 8.14 -4.47
C ARG A 31 -2.07 9.11 -4.23
N SER A 32 -2.10 9.85 -3.12
CA SER A 32 -1.02 10.75 -2.72
C SER A 32 0.28 9.98 -2.42
N TYR A 33 0.20 8.89 -1.66
CA TYR A 33 1.40 8.15 -1.26
C TYR A 33 2.05 7.36 -2.41
N HIS A 34 1.26 6.86 -3.36
CA HIS A 34 1.77 6.12 -4.53
C HIS A 34 2.60 7.02 -5.46
N GLU A 35 2.25 8.31 -5.55
CA GLU A 35 3.03 9.29 -6.33
C GLU A 35 4.43 9.49 -5.73
N GLU A 36 4.53 9.63 -4.41
CA GLU A 36 5.82 9.81 -3.73
C GLU A 36 6.75 8.61 -3.91
N VAL A 37 6.21 7.39 -3.77
CA VAL A 37 6.97 6.15 -4.00
C VAL A 37 7.43 6.08 -5.46
N TYR A 38 6.54 6.39 -6.42
CA TYR A 38 6.90 6.41 -7.84
C TYR A 38 8.03 7.39 -8.14
N LEU A 39 7.96 8.61 -7.59
CA LEU A 39 9.02 9.62 -7.75
C LEU A 39 10.36 9.15 -7.16
N ALA A 40 10.33 8.47 -6.00
CA ALA A 40 11.53 7.90 -5.38
C ALA A 40 12.16 6.78 -6.23
N ILE A 41 11.33 5.89 -6.80
CA ILE A 41 11.77 4.83 -7.73
C ILE A 41 12.36 5.45 -9.00
N ARG A 42 11.67 6.43 -9.60
CA ARG A 42 12.13 7.15 -10.80
C ARG A 42 13.46 7.85 -10.58
N GLY A 43 13.67 8.40 -9.38
CA GLY A 43 14.93 9.01 -8.94
C GLY A 43 16.08 8.03 -8.70
N ARG A 44 15.89 6.73 -8.95
CA ARG A 44 16.87 5.65 -8.70
C ARG A 44 17.41 5.63 -7.27
N GLY A 45 16.58 6.02 -6.30
CA GLY A 45 16.90 5.94 -4.87
C GLY A 45 16.22 4.73 -4.23
N PRO A 46 16.76 3.50 -4.34
CA PRO A 46 16.09 2.29 -3.85
C PRO A 46 15.83 2.34 -2.34
N ASP A 47 16.80 2.82 -1.55
CA ASP A 47 16.64 2.94 -0.08
C ASP A 47 15.57 3.96 0.27
N LYS A 48 15.56 5.10 -0.43
CA LYS A 48 14.53 6.13 -0.27
C LYS A 48 13.16 5.59 -0.64
N ALA A 49 13.04 4.89 -1.77
CA ALA A 49 11.79 4.28 -2.21
C ALA A 49 11.28 3.24 -1.19
N CYS A 50 12.18 2.45 -0.61
CA CYS A 50 11.87 1.48 0.44
C CYS A 50 11.32 2.18 1.69
N ILE A 51 12.03 3.19 2.21
CA ILE A 51 11.59 3.95 3.38
C ILE A 51 10.26 4.66 3.12
N THR A 52 10.09 5.28 1.95
CA THR A 52 8.83 5.92 1.56
C THR A 52 7.68 4.91 1.49
N MET A 53 7.92 3.70 1.00
CA MET A 53 6.91 2.65 0.99
C MET A 53 6.51 2.20 2.40
N ILE A 54 7.48 1.98 3.30
CA ILE A 54 7.22 1.60 4.69
C ILE A 54 6.40 2.68 5.41
N ASN A 55 6.76 3.96 5.19
CA ASN A 55 6.03 5.08 5.76
C ASN A 55 4.59 5.16 5.20
N CYS A 56 4.42 4.96 3.90
CA CYS A 56 3.12 4.87 3.24
C CYS A 56 2.23 3.78 3.88
N GLU A 57 2.76 2.58 4.05
CA GLU A 57 2.05 1.47 4.68
C GLU A 57 1.62 1.79 6.12
N THR A 58 2.53 2.39 6.90
CA THR A 58 2.27 2.79 8.29
C THR A 58 1.16 3.85 8.37
N ASN A 59 1.23 4.88 7.53
CA ASN A 59 0.23 5.95 7.50
C ASN A 59 -1.14 5.43 7.07
N LEU A 60 -1.19 4.54 6.07
CA LEU A 60 -2.42 3.91 5.65
C LEU A 60 -3.04 3.03 6.75
N LEU A 61 -2.21 2.29 7.49
CA LEU A 61 -2.68 1.51 8.63
C LEU A 61 -3.30 2.40 9.71
N ASN A 62 -2.66 3.53 10.01
CA ASN A 62 -3.19 4.49 11.00
C ASN A 62 -4.52 5.10 10.53
N CYS A 63 -4.61 5.55 9.26
CA CYS A 63 -5.87 6.03 8.68
C CYS A 63 -6.98 4.98 8.76
N VAL A 64 -6.68 3.71 8.49
CA VAL A 64 -7.68 2.63 8.65
C VAL A 64 -8.14 2.50 10.10
N ARG A 65 -7.21 2.56 11.05
CA ARG A 65 -7.51 2.40 12.49
C ARG A 65 -8.28 3.58 13.07
N GLU A 66 -7.91 4.79 12.70
CA GLU A 66 -8.41 6.03 13.30
C GLU A 66 -9.65 6.56 12.58
N ASP A 67 -9.72 6.44 11.25
CA ASP A 67 -10.77 7.07 10.45
C ASP A 67 -11.81 6.07 9.93
N ILE A 68 -11.41 4.84 9.59
CA ILE A 68 -12.29 3.89 8.87
C ILE A 68 -12.98 2.93 9.82
N ILE A 69 -12.22 2.23 10.68
CA ILE A 69 -12.78 1.26 11.62
C ILE A 69 -13.89 1.88 12.48
N PRO A 70 -13.73 3.08 13.06
CA PRO A 70 -14.77 3.69 13.91
C PRO A 70 -16.04 4.08 13.17
N ILE A 71 -16.02 4.21 11.84
CA ILE A 71 -17.22 4.47 11.03
C ILE A 71 -17.97 3.17 10.73
N LEU A 72 -17.25 2.05 10.65
CA LEU A 72 -17.79 0.76 10.24
C LEU A 72 -18.25 -0.12 11.41
N PHE A 73 -17.86 0.20 12.65
CA PHE A 73 -18.14 -0.56 13.87
C PHE A 73 -18.40 0.39 15.04
#